data_AF-A0A5B9RBF9-F1
#
_entry.id   AF-A0A5B9RBF9-F1
#
_cell.length_a   1.000
_cell.length_b   1.000
_cell.length_c   1.000
_cell.angle_alpha   90.00
_cell.angle_beta   90.00
_cell.angle_gamma   90.00
#
_symmetry.space_group_name_H-M   'P 1'
#
loop_
_entity.id
_entity.type
_entity.pdbx_description
1 polymer ?
#
loop_
_entity_poly.entity_id
_entity_poly.type
_entity_poly.pdbx_seq_one_letter_code
_entity_poly.pdbx_strand_id
1 'polypeptide(L)'
;MNNKLTNYLIQLIIVLNKLIHNMILNISKLSDNSVRYCYIMPFILNKIGKDIPIDAEPAIQLSFNMFILTLIILICFINIIGYFISIYLINKYDVENKYPKYARYIRYFEKSRLYLVVIEIIICLVFLIIILLLNATVLGFFILK
;
A
#
# COMPACT_ATOMS: atom_id res chain seq x y z
N MET A 1 -23.45 42.25 -19.53
CA MET A 1 -22.17 41.78 -18.96
C MET A 1 -22.22 40.32 -18.45
N ASN A 2 -23.37 39.81 -17.95
CA ASN A 2 -23.50 38.45 -17.41
C ASN A 2 -23.28 37.29 -18.40
N ASN A 3 -23.62 37.45 -19.68
CA ASN A 3 -23.62 36.33 -20.64
C ASN A 3 -22.21 35.86 -21.09
N LYS A 4 -21.19 36.70 -20.86
CA LYS A 4 -19.80 36.35 -21.18
C LYS A 4 -19.17 35.54 -20.04
N LEU A 5 -19.49 35.90 -18.79
CA LEU A 5 -19.04 35.21 -17.59
C LEU A 5 -19.61 33.78 -17.51
N THR A 6 -20.88 33.60 -17.85
CA THR A 6 -21.52 32.28 -17.92
C THR A 6 -20.85 31.37 -18.94
N ASN A 7 -20.48 31.89 -20.12
CA ASN A 7 -19.76 31.11 -21.13
C ASN A 7 -18.34 30.70 -20.70
N TYR A 8 -17.62 31.54 -19.96
CA TYR A 8 -16.32 31.16 -19.40
C TYR A 8 -16.45 30.06 -18.34
N LEU A 9 -17.47 30.13 -17.48
CA LEU A 9 -17.74 29.07 -16.49
C LEU A 9 -18.07 27.74 -17.17
N ILE A 10 -18.89 27.76 -18.22
CA ILE A 10 -19.22 26.56 -19.00
C ILE A 10 -17.96 25.96 -19.64
N GLN A 11 -17.09 26.78 -20.24
CA GLN A 11 -15.82 26.32 -20.79
C GLN A 11 -14.89 25.73 -19.73
N LEU A 12 -14.83 26.34 -18.54
CA LEU A 12 -14.03 25.84 -17.42
C LEU A 12 -14.50 24.45 -16.97
N ILE A 13 -15.81 24.27 -16.84
CA ILE A 13 -16.42 22.98 -16.45
C ILE A 13 -16.11 21.90 -17.48
N ILE A 14 -16.18 22.22 -18.78
CA ILE A 14 -15.86 21.27 -19.85
C ILE A 14 -14.39 20.84 -19.80
N VAL A 15 -13.47 21.79 -19.57
CA VAL A 15 -12.03 21.50 -19.46
C VAL A 15 -11.74 20.63 -18.22
N LEU A 16 -12.37 20.93 -17.08
CA LEU A 16 -12.24 20.13 -15.85
C LEU A 16 -12.75 18.69 -16.06
N ASN A 17 -13.92 18.51 -16.66
CA ASN A 17 -14.46 17.18 -16.95
C ASN A 17 -13.55 16.38 -17.90
N LYS A 18 -12.94 17.04 -18.89
CA LYS A 18 -12.00 16.41 -19.82
C LYS A 18 -10.71 15.97 -19.11
N LEU A 19 -10.21 16.78 -18.18
CA LEU A 19 -9.05 16.44 -17.34
C LEU A 19 -9.34 15.24 -16.43
N ILE A 20 -10.49 15.23 -15.76
CA ILE A 20 -10.91 14.13 -14.88
C ILE A 20 -11.06 12.85 -15.69
N HIS A 21 -11.70 12.90 -16.85
CA HIS A 21 -11.90 11.74 -17.71
C HIS A 21 -10.56 11.14 -18.19
N ASN A 22 -9.61 11.98 -18.61
CA ASN A 22 -8.28 11.52 -19.00
C ASN A 22 -7.49 10.90 -17.83
N MET A 23 -7.66 11.43 -16.61
CA MET A 23 -7.01 10.88 -15.43
C MET A 23 -7.57 9.48 -15.10
N ILE A 24 -8.89 9.31 -15.17
CA ILE A 24 -9.57 8.01 -14.95
C ILE A 24 -9.16 6.99 -16.02
N LEU A 25 -9.09 7.38 -17.30
CA LEU A 25 -8.67 6.51 -18.39
C LEU A 25 -7.21 6.05 -18.28
N ASN A 26 -6.32 6.93 -17.79
CA ASN A 26 -4.93 6.54 -17.54
C ASN A 26 -4.80 5.57 -16.36
N ILE A 27 -5.61 5.75 -15.31
CA ILE A 27 -5.67 4.84 -14.15
C ILE A 27 -6.24 3.47 -14.58
N SER A 28 -7.27 3.44 -15.43
CA SER A 28 -7.83 2.17 -15.91
C SER A 28 -6.88 1.42 -16.85
N LYS A 29 -6.13 2.14 -17.71
CA LYS A 29 -5.05 1.56 -18.51
C LYS A 29 -3.88 1.03 -17.67
N LEU A 30 -3.62 1.62 -16.50
CA LEU A 30 -2.64 1.10 -15.54
C LEU A 30 -3.09 -0.24 -14.91
N SER A 31 -4.41 -0.49 -14.84
CA SER A 31 -4.98 -1.71 -14.26
C SER A 31 -4.89 -2.94 -15.18
N ASP A 32 -4.78 -2.75 -16.51
CA ASP A 32 -4.78 -3.84 -17.50
C ASP A 32 -3.42 -4.56 -17.59
N ASN A 33 -2.36 -3.93 -17.10
CA ASN A 33 -1.06 -4.58 -16.93
C ASN A 33 -1.04 -5.35 -15.61
N SER A 34 -1.52 -6.61 -15.64
CA SER A 34 -1.36 -7.65 -14.62
C SER A 34 -0.76 -7.12 -13.30
N VAL A 35 -1.59 -6.53 -12.45
CA VAL A 35 -1.11 -6.03 -11.17
C VAL A 35 -0.68 -7.26 -10.39
N ARG A 36 0.64 -7.51 -10.38
CA ARG A 36 1.26 -8.61 -9.63
C ARG A 36 1.23 -8.18 -8.17
N TYR A 37 0.05 -8.27 -7.56
CA TYR A 37 -0.10 -8.10 -6.13
C TYR A 37 0.82 -9.09 -5.42
N CYS A 38 1.34 -8.68 -4.27
CA CYS A 38 2.11 -9.56 -3.41
C CYS A 38 1.17 -10.67 -2.91
N TYR A 39 1.19 -11.85 -3.56
CA TYR A 39 0.29 -12.99 -3.30
C TYR A 39 0.26 -13.45 -1.84
N ILE A 40 1.31 -13.13 -1.09
CA ILE A 40 1.48 -13.45 0.33
C ILE A 40 0.41 -12.75 1.18
N MET A 41 0.03 -11.52 0.84
CA MET A 41 -0.84 -10.69 1.65
C MET A 41 -2.29 -11.21 1.77
N PRO A 42 -3.02 -11.46 0.67
CA PRO A 42 -4.37 -12.03 0.75
C PRO A 42 -4.38 -13.45 1.32
N PHE A 43 -3.30 -14.23 1.16
CA PHE A 43 -3.21 -15.58 1.72
C PHE A 43 -3.17 -15.59 3.25
N ILE A 44 -2.37 -14.69 3.85
CA ILE A 44 -2.23 -14.62 5.30
C ILE A 44 -3.51 -14.07 5.93
N LEU A 45 -4.11 -13.03 5.35
CA LEU A 45 -5.36 -12.43 5.84
C LEU A 45 -6.54 -13.42 5.82
N ASN A 46 -6.62 -14.29 4.83
CA ASN A 46 -7.71 -15.27 4.71
C ASN A 46 -7.62 -16.42 5.74
N LYS A 47 -6.45 -16.65 6.34
CA LYS A 47 -6.28 -17.67 7.39
C LYS A 47 -6.47 -17.12 8.80
N ILE A 48 -6.01 -15.91 9.09
CA ILE A 48 -5.96 -15.39 10.47
C ILE A 48 -7.34 -15.04 11.04
N GLY A 49 -8.31 -14.66 10.20
CA GLY A 49 -9.63 -14.19 10.67
C GLY A 49 -10.72 -15.26 10.85
N LYS A 50 -10.46 -16.54 10.54
CA LYS A 50 -11.52 -17.56 10.47
C LYS A 50 -11.86 -18.24 11.79
N ASP A 51 -10.95 -18.17 12.76
CA ASP A 51 -11.05 -18.96 13.99
C ASP A 51 -11.34 -18.10 15.23
N ILE A 52 -11.76 -16.84 15.05
CA ILE A 52 -12.09 -15.95 16.17
C ILE A 52 -13.54 -16.25 16.59
N PRO A 53 -13.79 -16.81 17.80
CA PRO A 53 -15.15 -17.04 18.28
C PRO A 53 -15.88 -15.70 18.45
N ILE A 54 -17.16 -15.67 18.06
CA ILE A 54 -18.00 -14.45 18.09
C ILE A 54 -18.19 -13.94 19.52
N ASP A 55 -18.10 -14.84 20.50
CA ASP A 55 -18.21 -14.56 21.93
C ASP A 55 -16.85 -14.37 22.62
N ALA A 56 -15.79 -14.10 21.86
CA ALA A 56 -14.48 -13.83 22.43
C ALA A 56 -14.52 -12.58 23.33
N GLU A 57 -13.78 -12.65 24.43
CA GLU A 57 -13.63 -11.51 25.34
C GLU A 57 -13.05 -10.30 24.59
N PRO A 58 -13.51 -9.05 24.88
CA PRO A 58 -13.10 -7.87 24.11
C PRO A 58 -11.58 -7.66 24.04
N ALA A 59 -10.85 -8.06 25.10
CA ALA A 59 -9.40 -8.02 25.14
C ALA A 59 -8.74 -8.99 24.13
N ILE A 60 -9.32 -10.18 23.94
CA ILE A 60 -8.85 -11.18 22.98
C ILE A 60 -9.09 -10.66 21.56
N GLN A 61 -10.28 -10.12 21.28
CA GLN A 61 -10.62 -9.57 19.97
C GLN A 61 -9.71 -8.38 19.60
N LEU A 62 -9.44 -7.49 20.55
CA LEU A 62 -8.49 -6.39 20.37
C LEU A 62 -7.08 -6.90 20.08
N SER A 63 -6.61 -7.91 20.81
CA SER A 63 -5.28 -8.51 20.63
C SER A 63 -5.12 -9.13 19.24
N PHE A 64 -6.13 -9.83 18.74
CA PHE A 64 -6.12 -10.39 17.37
C PHE A 64 -6.08 -9.29 16.31
N ASN A 65 -6.87 -8.23 16.47
CA ASN A 65 -6.87 -7.10 15.53
C ASN A 65 -5.51 -6.38 15.50
N MET A 66 -4.91 -6.17 16.68
CA MET A 66 -3.56 -5.59 16.80
C MET A 66 -2.49 -6.49 16.20
N PHE A 67 -2.61 -7.81 16.39
CA PHE A 67 -1.71 -8.79 15.79
C PHE A 67 -1.78 -8.75 14.26
N ILE A 68 -2.99 -8.72 13.68
CA ILE A 68 -3.18 -8.58 12.23
C ILE A 68 -2.51 -7.29 11.74
N LEU A 69 -2.82 -6.14 12.35
CA LEU A 69 -2.24 -4.85 11.95
C LEU A 69 -0.70 -4.86 11.99
N THR A 70 -0.12 -5.45 13.03
CA THR A 70 1.33 -5.57 13.17
C THR A 70 1.94 -6.47 12.09
N LEU A 71 1.24 -7.55 11.73
CA LEU A 71 1.66 -8.46 10.66
C LEU A 71 1.62 -7.78 9.29
N ILE A 72 0.62 -6.92 9.03
CA ILE A 72 0.58 -6.08 7.82
C ILE A 72 1.83 -5.21 7.72
N ILE A 73 2.16 -4.50 8.81
CA ILE A 73 3.34 -3.63 8.87
C ILE A 73 4.63 -4.42 8.63
N LEU A 74 4.77 -5.60 9.25
CA LEU A 74 5.94 -6.45 9.09
C LEU A 74 6.16 -6.84 7.63
N ILE A 75 5.09 -7.22 6.91
CA ILE A 75 5.17 -7.56 5.49
C ILE A 75 5.57 -6.34 4.66
N CYS A 76 4.95 -5.17 4.90
CA CYS A 76 5.33 -3.93 4.21
C CYS A 76 6.81 -3.59 4.45
N PHE A 77 7.30 -3.77 5.67
CA PHE A 77 8.69 -3.51 6.03
C PHE A 77 9.67 -4.48 5.33
N ILE A 78 9.35 -5.78 5.31
CA ILE A 78 10.14 -6.79 4.58
C ILE A 78 10.17 -6.47 3.08
N ASN A 79 9.06 -6.04 2.48
CA ASN A 79 9.01 -5.65 1.07
C ASN A 79 9.94 -4.46 0.78
N ILE A 80 9.89 -3.42 1.60
CA ILE A 80 10.76 -2.23 1.46
C ILE A 80 12.23 -2.62 1.56
N ILE A 81 12.61 -3.40 2.59
CA ILE A 81 13.99 -3.88 2.77
C ILE A 81 14.42 -4.74 1.58
N GLY A 82 13.58 -5.69 1.16
CA GLY A 82 13.86 -6.58 0.03
C GLY A 82 14.10 -5.81 -1.26
N TYR A 83 13.35 -4.72 -1.49
CA TYR A 83 13.56 -3.83 -2.62
C TYR A 83 14.95 -3.17 -2.60
N PHE A 84 15.31 -2.53 -1.48
CA PHE A 84 16.61 -1.86 -1.36
C PHE A 84 17.79 -2.84 -1.46
N ILE A 85 17.67 -4.02 -0.85
CA ILE A 85 18.66 -5.09 -0.95
C ILE A 85 18.82 -5.53 -2.41
N SER A 86 17.71 -5.71 -3.13
CA SER A 86 17.72 -6.14 -4.53
C SER A 86 18.44 -5.13 -5.43
N ILE A 87 18.12 -3.83 -5.30
CA ILE A 87 18.81 -2.77 -6.07
C ILE A 87 20.30 -2.73 -5.73
N TYR A 88 20.65 -2.81 -4.45
CA TYR A 88 22.04 -2.78 -4.02
C TYR A 88 22.83 -3.96 -4.61
N LEU A 89 22.25 -5.16 -4.59
CA LEU A 89 22.86 -6.36 -5.20
C LEU A 89 23.04 -6.21 -6.71
N ILE A 90 22.00 -5.77 -7.42
CA ILE A 90 22.02 -5.57 -8.89
C ILE A 90 23.14 -4.60 -9.26
N ASN A 91 23.18 -3.43 -8.60
CA ASN A 91 24.15 -2.38 -8.92
C ASN A 91 25.60 -2.79 -8.61
N LYS A 92 25.83 -3.66 -7.63
CA LYS A 92 27.19 -3.98 -7.15
C LYS A 92 27.78 -5.27 -7.70
N TYR A 93 26.96 -6.26 -8.08
CA TYR A 93 27.43 -7.62 -8.34
C TYR A 93 27.12 -8.18 -9.73
N ASP A 94 26.59 -7.38 -10.66
CA ASP A 94 26.19 -7.81 -12.01
C ASP A 94 25.46 -9.18 -11.99
N VAL A 95 24.47 -9.24 -11.10
CA VAL A 95 23.85 -10.49 -10.64
C VAL A 95 23.07 -11.18 -11.75
N GLU A 96 22.65 -10.43 -12.77
CA GLU A 96 22.02 -10.99 -13.97
C GLU A 96 22.93 -12.02 -14.66
N ASN A 97 24.23 -11.72 -14.78
CA ASN A 97 25.19 -12.61 -15.43
C ASN A 97 25.64 -13.76 -14.53
N LYS A 98 25.72 -13.52 -13.21
CA LYS A 98 26.25 -14.50 -12.26
C LYS A 98 25.25 -15.57 -11.84
N TYR A 99 23.95 -15.24 -11.78
CA TYR A 99 22.90 -16.17 -11.35
C TYR A 99 21.66 -16.13 -12.25
N PRO A 100 21.72 -16.72 -13.46
CA PRO A 100 20.62 -16.69 -14.42
C PRO A 100 19.35 -17.38 -13.91
N LYS A 101 19.47 -18.34 -12.98
CA LYS A 101 18.31 -19.02 -12.35
C LYS A 101 17.43 -18.07 -11.53
N TYR A 102 18.01 -17.02 -10.95
CA TYR A 102 17.28 -16.03 -10.16
C TYR A 102 16.96 -14.75 -10.95
N ALA A 103 17.38 -14.68 -12.22
CA ALA A 103 17.17 -13.51 -13.07
C ALA A 103 15.69 -13.08 -13.15
N ARG A 104 14.75 -14.02 -13.04
CA ARG A 104 13.31 -13.72 -13.03
C ARG A 104 12.87 -12.94 -11.78
N TYR A 105 13.43 -13.25 -10.62
CA TYR A 105 13.17 -12.52 -9.37
C TYR A 105 13.88 -11.16 -9.40
N ILE A 106 15.11 -11.12 -9.89
CA ILE A 106 15.91 -9.90 -10.02
C ILE A 106 15.22 -8.88 -10.92
N ARG A 107 14.77 -9.30 -12.11
CA ARG A 107 14.00 -8.45 -13.05
C ARG A 107 12.65 -7.99 -12.51
N TYR A 108 12.05 -8.74 -11.58
CA TYR A 108 10.82 -8.30 -10.93
C TYR A 108 11.06 -7.06 -10.07
N PHE A 109 12.13 -7.05 -9.28
CA PHE A 109 12.50 -5.90 -8.45
C PHE A 109 13.04 -4.72 -9.25
N GLU A 110 13.78 -4.98 -10.33
CA GLU A 110 14.27 -3.92 -11.23
C GLU A 110 13.13 -3.22 -11.98
N LYS A 111 12.13 -3.98 -12.45
CA LYS A 111 10.95 -3.43 -13.13
C LYS A 111 9.90 -2.88 -12.15
N SER A 112 10.08 -3.10 -10.85
CA SER A 112 9.18 -2.54 -9.84
C SER A 112 9.37 -1.03 -9.78
N ARG A 113 8.30 -0.31 -10.12
CA ARG A 113 8.33 1.15 -10.17
C ARG A 113 8.55 1.68 -8.75
N LEU A 114 9.50 2.60 -8.58
CA LEU A 114 9.76 3.34 -7.33
C LEU A 114 8.46 3.84 -6.66
N TYR A 115 7.47 4.23 -7.47
CA TYR A 115 6.14 4.64 -7.02
C TYR A 115 5.42 3.60 -6.14
N LEU A 116 5.54 2.30 -6.43
CA LEU A 116 4.92 1.25 -5.62
C LEU A 116 5.56 1.17 -4.23
N VAL A 117 6.88 1.30 -4.16
CA VAL A 117 7.62 1.29 -2.88
C VAL A 117 7.26 2.53 -2.06
N VAL A 118 7.09 3.68 -2.70
CA VAL A 118 6.62 4.90 -2.03
C VAL A 118 5.21 4.70 -1.45
N ILE A 119 4.30 4.06 -2.18
CA ILE A 119 2.98 3.70 -1.65
C ILE A 119 3.10 2.76 -0.45
N GLU A 120 3.93 1.71 -0.54
CA GLU A 120 4.13 0.77 0.58
C GLU A 120 4.69 1.48 1.82
N ILE A 121 5.60 2.44 1.66
CA ILE A 121 6.12 3.28 2.75
C ILE A 121 4.99 4.09 3.40
N ILE A 122 4.14 4.75 2.59
CA ILE A 122 3.00 5.53 3.11
C ILE A 122 2.03 4.64 3.87
N ILE A 123 1.68 3.48 3.31
CA ILE A 123 0.78 2.50 3.94
C ILE A 123 1.37 2.01 5.27
N CYS A 124 2.66 1.66 5.28
CA CYS A 124 3.37 1.23 6.48
C CYS A 124 3.30 2.30 7.58
N LEU A 125 3.56 3.56 7.24
CA LEU A 125 3.46 4.68 8.18
C LEU A 125 2.04 4.88 8.72
N VAL A 126 1.02 4.81 7.87
CA VAL A 126 -0.39 4.95 8.28
C VAL A 126 -0.76 3.87 9.29
N PHE A 127 -0.44 2.60 9.02
CA PHE A 127 -0.74 1.51 9.96
C PHE A 127 0.04 1.66 11.27
N LEU A 128 1.30 2.11 11.22
CA LEU A 128 2.10 2.33 12.41
C LEU A 128 1.53 3.45 13.30
N ILE A 129 1.03 4.54 12.69
CA ILE A 129 0.32 5.61 13.40
C ILE A 129 -0.96 5.08 14.06
N ILE A 130 -1.74 4.26 13.34
CA ILE A 130 -2.96 3.65 13.89
C ILE A 130 -2.63 2.79 15.12
N ILE A 131 -1.59 1.95 15.04
CA ILE A 131 -1.15 1.13 16.18
C ILE A 131 -0.75 2.01 17.38
N LEU A 132 -0.02 3.10 17.15
CA LEU A 132 0.38 4.02 18.21
C LEU A 132 -0.84 4.65 18.89
N LEU A 133 -1.82 5.14 18.12
CA LEU A 133 -3.03 5.75 18.66
C LEU A 133 -3.89 4.73 19.45
N LEU A 134 -4.04 3.52 18.93
CA LEU A 134 -4.77 2.44 19.61
C LEU A 134 -4.10 2.07 20.94
N ASN A 135 -2.78 1.88 20.95
CA ASN A 135 -2.04 1.60 22.18
C ASN A 135 -2.13 2.75 23.19
N ALA A 136 -2.00 4.01 22.74
CA ALA A 136 -2.14 5.18 23.61
C ALA A 136 -3.54 5.26 24.26
N THR A 137 -4.58 4.85 23.53
CA THR A 137 -5.95 4.77 24.04
C THR A 137 -6.09 3.67 25.10
N VAL A 138 -5.52 2.48 24.86
CA VAL A 138 -5.53 1.35 25.81
C VAL A 138 -4.76 1.70 27.10
N LEU A 139 -3.64 2.41 26.99
CA LEU A 139 -2.86 2.91 28.13
C LEU A 139 -3.59 4.01 28.92
N GLY A 140 -4.75 4.47 28.47
CA GLY A 140 -5.54 5.49 29.16
C GLY A 140 -4.95 6.90 29.09
N PHE A 141 -4.09 7.18 28.10
CA PHE A 141 -3.48 8.51 27.92
C PHE A 141 -4.55 9.61 27.72
N PHE A 142 -5.74 9.23 27.22
CA PHE A 142 -6.90 10.12 27.05
C PHE A 142 -7.87 10.14 28.25
N ILE A 143 -7.68 9.29 29.26
CA ILE A 143 -8.55 9.18 30.46
C ILE A 143 -8.05 10.08 31.61
N LEU A 144 -6.82 10.58 31.54
CA LEU A 144 -6.20 11.45 32.55
C LEU A 144 -6.52 12.95 32.40
N LYS A 145 -7.69 13.30 31.84
CA LYS A 145 -8.15 14.69 31.81
C LYS A 145 -9.61 14.84 32.24
#